data_AF-A0A378B080-F1
#
_entry.id   AF-A0A378B080-F1
#
_cell.length_a   1.000
_cell.length_b   1.000
_cell.length_c   1.000
_cell.angle_alpha   90.00
_cell.angle_beta   90.00
_cell.angle_gamma   90.00
#
_symmetry.space_group_name_H-M   'P 1'
#
loop_
_entity.id
_entity.type
_entity.pdbx_description
1 polymer ?
#
loop_
_entity_poly.entity_id
_entity_poly.type
_entity_poly.pdbx_seq_one_letter_code
_entity_poly.pdbx_strand_id
1 'polypeptide(L)'
;MDRLLDPTTGDYTGTSTSTLANAVYLRLTIPLGSWWAQPDVGSKLHLLRREKDVTRVHKLARQYAEEALAPLTADTDGRAKSITVETFQGEPGWLLLLITVIQADGITVTFEHFVRVI
;
A
#
# COMPACT_ATOMS: atom_id res chain seq x y z
N MET A 1 6.87 18.63 -6.18
CA MET A 1 5.85 18.52 -5.12
C MET A 1 4.60 17.95 -5.77
N ASP A 2 4.00 16.91 -5.20
CA ASP A 2 2.81 16.27 -5.77
C ASP A 2 1.56 16.65 -4.97
N ARG A 3 0.37 16.57 -5.55
CA ARG A 3 -0.90 16.82 -4.82
C ARG A 3 -1.25 15.58 -4.02
N LEU A 4 -1.44 15.72 -2.72
CA LEU A 4 -1.75 14.61 -1.83
C LEU A 4 -3.12 14.02 -2.18
N LEU A 5 -3.16 12.69 -2.30
CA LEU A 5 -4.38 11.92 -2.44
C LEU A 5 -4.93 11.56 -1.06
N ASP A 6 -6.24 11.62 -0.94
CA ASP A 6 -6.98 11.09 0.20
C ASP A 6 -7.23 9.59 -0.02
N PRO A 7 -6.66 8.69 0.80
CA PRO A 7 -6.83 7.25 0.62
C PRO A 7 -8.27 6.76 0.78
N THR A 8 -9.13 7.54 1.46
CA THR A 8 -10.51 7.16 1.76
C THR A 8 -11.46 7.50 0.61
N THR A 9 -11.24 8.63 -0.06
CA THR A 9 -12.09 9.11 -1.16
C THR A 9 -11.49 8.84 -2.54
N GLY A 10 -10.17 8.74 -2.65
CA GLY A 10 -9.44 8.66 -3.91
C GLY A 10 -9.25 10.03 -4.60
N ASP A 11 -9.79 11.10 -4.03
CA ASP A 11 -9.68 12.47 -4.54
C ASP A 11 -8.44 13.18 -3.96
N TYR A 12 -8.17 14.39 -4.44
CA TYR A 12 -7.12 15.24 -3.87
C TYR A 12 -7.58 15.92 -2.58
N THR A 13 -6.71 15.95 -1.57
CA THR A 13 -6.94 16.67 -0.31
C THR A 13 -6.88 18.20 -0.45
N GLY A 14 -6.40 18.69 -1.60
CA GLY A 14 -6.12 20.11 -1.82
C GLY A 14 -4.77 20.58 -1.27
N THR A 15 -4.02 19.70 -0.60
CA THR A 15 -2.67 19.97 -0.10
C THR A 15 -1.61 19.28 -0.96
N SER A 16 -0.37 19.76 -0.89
CA SER A 16 0.77 19.11 -1.53
C SER A 16 1.52 18.23 -0.54
N THR A 17 2.12 17.14 -1.03
CA THR A 17 3.01 16.28 -0.25
C THR A 17 4.38 16.13 -0.91
N SER A 18 5.40 15.98 -0.07
CA SER A 18 6.74 15.49 -0.42
C SER A 18 6.96 14.04 0.02
N THR A 19 5.97 13.43 0.70
CA THR A 19 6.06 12.07 1.22
C THR A 19 5.76 11.03 0.14
N LEU A 20 6.05 9.75 0.44
CA LEU A 20 5.68 8.62 -0.42
C LEU A 20 4.22 8.20 -0.32
N ALA A 21 3.35 8.98 0.32
CA ALA A 21 1.95 8.65 0.53
C ALA A 21 1.22 8.23 -0.75
N ASN A 22 1.31 9.05 -1.80
CA ASN A 22 0.67 8.76 -3.08
C ASN A 22 1.21 7.49 -3.72
N ALA A 23 2.53 7.28 -3.67
CA ALA A 23 3.17 6.12 -4.27
C ALA A 23 2.76 4.82 -3.57
N VAL A 24 2.71 4.83 -2.24
CA VAL A 24 2.23 3.71 -1.42
C VAL A 24 0.76 3.44 -1.73
N TYR A 25 -0.08 4.48 -1.69
CA TYR A 25 -1.52 4.35 -1.95
C TYR A 25 -1.82 3.75 -3.32
N LEU A 26 -1.20 4.29 -4.38
CA LEU A 26 -1.44 3.81 -5.76
C LEU A 26 -0.99 2.36 -5.93
N ARG A 27 0.19 1.98 -5.41
CA ARG A 27 0.71 0.61 -5.52
C ARG A 27 -0.16 -0.41 -4.77
N LEU A 28 -0.75 -0.04 -3.64
CA LEU A 28 -1.64 -0.94 -2.90
C LEU A 28 -3.03 -1.04 -3.56
N THR A 29 -3.56 0.07 -4.08
CA THR A 29 -4.95 0.14 -4.58
C THR A 29 -5.10 -0.36 -6.02
N ILE A 30 -4.11 -0.13 -6.89
CA ILE A 30 -4.17 -0.56 -8.29
C ILE A 30 -4.07 -2.09 -8.35
N PRO A 31 -5.01 -2.81 -9.02
CA PRO A 31 -4.85 -4.23 -9.28
C PRO A 31 -3.62 -4.50 -10.15
N LEU A 32 -2.75 -5.40 -9.71
CA LEU A 32 -1.56 -5.78 -10.48
C LEU A 32 -1.96 -6.23 -11.91
N GLY A 33 -1.32 -5.65 -12.93
CA GLY A 33 -1.60 -5.93 -14.33
C GLY A 33 -2.73 -5.10 -14.96
N SER A 34 -3.49 -4.30 -14.20
CA SER A 34 -4.59 -3.52 -14.78
C SER A 34 -4.14 -2.20 -15.42
N TRP A 35 -2.96 -1.68 -15.04
CA TRP A 35 -2.47 -0.42 -15.60
C TRP A 35 -1.73 -0.66 -16.92
N TRP A 36 -2.33 -0.23 -18.02
CA TRP A 36 -1.82 -0.45 -19.38
C TRP A 36 -0.40 0.09 -19.64
N ALA A 37 -0.01 1.20 -19.00
CA ALA A 37 1.30 1.81 -19.22
C ALA A 37 2.41 1.16 -18.40
N GLN A 38 2.07 0.60 -17.23
CA GLN A 38 3.00 -0.05 -16.30
C GLN A 38 2.31 -1.25 -15.64
N PRO A 39 2.24 -2.41 -16.32
CA PRO A 39 1.51 -3.59 -15.83
C PRO A 39 2.09 -4.20 -14.55
N ASP A 40 3.35 -3.91 -14.26
CA ASP A 40 4.09 -4.31 -13.07
C ASP A 40 3.70 -3.49 -11.82
N VAL A 41 2.98 -2.38 -11.98
CA VAL A 41 2.49 -1.57 -10.87
C VAL A 41 1.16 -2.13 -10.35
N GLY A 42 1.10 -2.31 -9.03
CA GLY A 42 -0.13 -2.66 -8.32
C GLY A 42 0.08 -3.79 -7.32
N SER A 43 -1.02 -4.24 -6.74
CA SER A 43 -1.04 -5.31 -5.75
C SER A 43 -2.05 -6.41 -6.10
N LYS A 44 -1.83 -7.57 -5.49
CA LYS A 44 -2.77 -8.71 -5.51
C LYS A 44 -3.81 -8.63 -4.37
N LEU A 45 -3.87 -7.52 -3.62
CA LEU A 45 -4.80 -7.37 -2.49
C LEU A 45 -6.27 -7.48 -2.91
N HIS A 46 -6.59 -7.08 -4.14
CA HIS A 46 -7.93 -7.22 -4.72
C HIS A 46 -8.44 -8.68 -4.78
N LEU A 47 -7.54 -9.67 -4.80
CA LEU A 47 -7.88 -11.10 -4.78
C LEU A 47 -8.45 -11.55 -3.42
N LEU A 48 -8.14 -10.83 -2.34
CA LEU A 48 -8.53 -11.20 -0.98
C LEU A 48 -9.97 -10.81 -0.63
N ARG A 49 -10.66 -10.06 -1.50
CA ARG A 49 -12.01 -9.51 -1.27
C ARG A 49 -13.07 -10.54 -0.86
N ARG A 50 -12.88 -11.82 -1.22
CA ARG A 50 -13.79 -12.93 -0.92
C ARG A 50 -13.12 -14.03 -0.10
N GLU A 51 -11.92 -13.79 0.40
CA GLU A 51 -11.21 -14.70 1.28
C GLU A 51 -11.68 -14.49 2.72
N LYS A 52 -11.66 -15.57 3.51
CA LYS A 52 -12.05 -15.51 4.92
C LYS A 52 -11.03 -14.71 5.76
N ASP A 53 -11.50 -13.99 6.76
CA ASP A 53 -10.63 -13.35 7.75
C ASP A 53 -9.94 -14.40 8.66
N VAL A 54 -8.82 -14.96 8.18
CA VAL A 54 -8.03 -15.98 8.89
C VAL A 54 -6.54 -15.67 8.80
N THR A 55 -5.74 -16.17 9.75
CA THR A 55 -4.30 -15.89 9.85
C THR A 55 -3.51 -16.12 8.55
N ARG A 56 -3.90 -17.10 7.72
CA ARG A 56 -3.27 -17.33 6.41
C ARG A 56 -3.46 -16.13 5.47
N VAL A 57 -4.65 -15.55 5.46
CA VAL A 57 -5.01 -14.39 4.62
C VAL A 57 -4.30 -13.13 5.10
N HIS A 58 -4.09 -12.98 6.41
CA HIS A 58 -3.21 -11.93 6.96
C HIS A 58 -1.79 -12.03 6.41
N LYS A 59 -1.19 -13.22 6.46
CA LYS A 59 0.14 -13.45 5.89
C LYS A 59 0.20 -13.13 4.39
N LEU A 60 -0.83 -13.54 3.62
CA LEU A 60 -0.91 -13.23 2.19
C LEU A 60 -1.07 -11.72 1.93
N ALA A 61 -1.91 -11.02 2.69
CA ALA A 61 -2.09 -9.58 2.56
C ALA A 61 -0.77 -8.84 2.79
N ARG A 62 -0.03 -9.22 3.84
CA ARG A 62 1.32 -8.69 4.09
C ARG A 62 2.25 -8.95 2.91
N GLN A 63 2.34 -10.19 2.43
CA GLN A 63 3.23 -10.56 1.33
C GLN A 63 2.90 -9.80 0.04
N TYR A 64 1.61 -9.66 -0.28
CA TYR A 64 1.17 -8.92 -1.47
C TYR A 64 1.46 -7.42 -1.36
N ALA A 65 1.34 -6.84 -0.16
CA ALA A 65 1.71 -5.45 0.07
C ALA A 65 3.23 -5.26 0.00
N GLU A 66 4.01 -6.16 0.60
CA GLU A 66 5.48 -6.15 0.50
C GLU A 66 5.95 -6.28 -0.96
N GLU A 67 5.36 -7.20 -1.74
CA GLU A 67 5.65 -7.37 -3.18
C GLU A 67 5.34 -6.09 -3.97
N ALA A 68 4.18 -5.47 -3.73
CA ALA A 68 3.77 -4.25 -4.44
C ALA A 68 4.67 -3.03 -4.11
N LEU A 69 5.20 -2.98 -2.88
CA LEU A 69 6.00 -1.86 -2.37
C LEU A 69 7.51 -2.07 -2.55
N ALA A 70 7.99 -3.29 -2.79
CA ALA A 70 9.39 -3.62 -2.97
C ALA A 70 10.15 -2.72 -3.98
N PRO A 71 9.53 -2.27 -5.10
CA PRO A 71 10.23 -1.38 -6.02
C PRO A 71 10.62 -0.02 -5.41
N LEU A 72 9.91 0.47 -4.38
CA LEU A 72 10.23 1.74 -3.71
C LEU A 72 11.56 1.69 -2.93
N THR A 73 11.95 0.49 -2.49
CA THR A 73 13.22 0.22 -1.80
C THR A 73 14.31 -0.31 -2.73
N ALA A 74 13.98 -0.63 -3.99
CA ALA A 74 14.95 -1.13 -4.94
C ALA A 74 15.98 -0.04 -5.29
N ASP A 75 17.24 -0.43 -5.54
CA ASP A 75 18.33 0.49 -5.85
C ASP A 75 18.05 1.38 -7.08
N THR A 76 17.15 0.93 -7.97
CA THR A 76 16.73 1.68 -9.16
C THR A 76 15.80 2.85 -8.87
N ASP A 77 15.01 2.80 -7.79
CA ASP A 77 14.11 3.89 -7.37
C ASP A 77 14.70 4.63 -6.17
N GLY A 78 15.12 3.89 -5.13
CA GLY A 78 15.85 4.41 -3.96
C GLY A 78 15.08 5.43 -3.12
N ARG A 79 13.77 5.56 -3.31
CA ARG A 79 12.93 6.58 -2.66
C ARG A 79 12.64 6.26 -1.19
N ALA A 80 12.57 4.97 -0.84
CA ALA A 80 12.45 4.48 0.53
C ALA A 80 13.71 3.72 0.93
N LYS A 81 14.18 3.93 2.16
CA LYS A 81 15.25 3.13 2.77
C LYS A 81 14.74 1.80 3.28
N SER A 82 13.55 1.80 3.87
CA SER A 82 12.91 0.57 4.34
C SER A 82 11.40 0.74 4.41
N ILE A 83 10.71 -0.38 4.28
CA ILE A 83 9.26 -0.46 4.39
C ILE A 83 8.94 -1.66 5.28
N THR A 84 8.09 -1.43 6.27
CA THR A 84 7.57 -2.48 7.16
C THR A 84 6.06 -2.55 6.98
N VAL A 85 5.54 -3.76 6.79
CA VAL A 85 4.09 -4.01 6.68
C VAL A 85 3.66 -4.91 7.83
N GLU A 86 2.69 -4.44 8.59
CA GLU A 86 2.04 -5.18 9.67
C GLU A 86 0.56 -5.36 9.34
N THR A 87 -0.01 -6.48 9.80
CA THR A 87 -1.41 -6.83 9.57
C THR A 87 -2.13 -6.90 10.90
N PHE A 88 -3.29 -6.26 10.98
CA PHE A 88 -4.16 -6.28 12.13
C PHE A 88 -5.56 -6.73 11.70
N GLN A 89 -6.25 -7.37 12.63
CA GLN A 89 -7.68 -7.60 12.44
C GLN A 89 -8.39 -6.25 12.55
N GLY A 90 -9.16 -5.90 11.52
CA GLY A 90 -9.96 -4.69 11.50
C GLY A 90 -11.40 -4.96 11.95
N GLU A 91 -12.29 -4.05 11.57
CA GLU A 91 -13.74 -4.27 11.69
C GLU A 91 -14.19 -5.51 10.89
N PRO A 92 -15.31 -6.16 11.25
CA PRO A 92 -15.81 -7.32 10.52
C PRO A 92 -15.87 -7.09 8.99
N GLY A 93 -15.18 -7.96 8.25
CA GLY A 93 -15.05 -7.83 6.79
C GLY A 93 -13.86 -6.98 6.32
N TRP A 94 -12.99 -6.55 7.24
CA TRP A 94 -11.81 -5.74 6.94
C TRP A 94 -10.57 -6.25 7.67
N LEU A 95 -9.47 -6.26 6.92
CA LEU A 95 -8.11 -6.47 7.40
C LEU A 95 -7.38 -5.14 7.29
N LEU A 96 -6.72 -4.72 8.36
CA LEU A 96 -5.93 -3.49 8.36
C LEU A 96 -4.46 -3.81 8.08
N LEU A 97 -3.88 -3.09 7.11
CA LEU A 97 -2.45 -3.03 6.88
C LEU A 97 -1.91 -1.73 7.47
N LEU A 98 -0.90 -1.83 8.33
CA LEU A 98 -0.11 -0.69 8.80
C LEU A 98 1.23 -0.71 8.08
N ILE A 99 1.47 0.30 7.25
CA ILE A 99 2.68 0.43 6.46
C ILE A 99 3.53 1.55 7.05
N THR A 100 4.71 1.20 7.55
CA THR A 100 5.69 2.18 8.01
C THR A 100 6.80 2.31 6.98
N VAL A 101 6.99 3.51 6.45
CA VAL A 101 8.01 3.82 5.43
C VAL A 101 9.05 4.76 6.00
N ILE A 102 10.31 4.38 5.89
CA ILE A 102 11.44 5.28 6.13
C ILE A 102 11.89 5.79 4.77
N GLN A 103 11.70 7.08 4.53
CA GLN A 103 12.05 7.73 3.26
C GLN A 103 13.57 7.95 3.12
N ALA A 104 14.02 8.27 1.90
CA ALA A 104 15.43 8.57 1.62
C ALA A 104 15.98 9.73 2.47
N ASP A 105 15.16 10.73 2.77
CA ASP A 105 15.48 11.87 3.66
C ASP A 105 15.51 11.49 5.16
N GLY A 106 15.15 10.25 5.51
CA GLY A 106 15.11 9.75 6.89
C GLY A 106 13.80 10.01 7.62
N ILE A 107 12.81 10.64 6.98
CA ILE A 107 11.50 10.84 7.58
C ILE A 107 10.76 9.49 7.62
N THR A 108 10.23 9.15 8.80
CA THR A 108 9.36 8.00 8.98
C THR A 108 7.90 8.45 8.84
N VAL A 109 7.16 7.79 7.95
CA VAL A 109 5.73 8.03 7.74
C VAL A 109 4.97 6.72 7.83
N THR A 110 3.81 6.75 8.48
CA THR A 110 2.95 5.59 8.65
C THR A 110 1.66 5.78 7.86
N PHE A 111 1.19 4.71 7.21
CA PHE A 111 -0.01 4.67 6.40
C PHE A 111 -0.89 3.49 6.81
N GLU A 112 -2.18 3.74 6.91
CA GLU A 112 -3.19 2.70 7.10
C GLU A 112 -3.84 2.36 5.77
N HIS A 113 -4.03 1.07 5.49
CA HIS A 113 -4.72 0.60 4.30
C HIS A 113 -5.66 -0.56 4.65
N PHE A 114 -6.94 -0.40 4.29
CA PHE A 114 -7.97 -1.38 4.58
C PHE A 114 -8.19 -2.33 3.39
N VAL A 115 -8.10 -3.62 3.65
CA VAL A 115 -8.31 -4.70 2.68
C VAL A 115 -9.60 -5.42 3.02
N ARG A 116 -10.50 -5.54 2.04
CA ARG A 116 -11.77 -6.22 2.24
C ARG A 116 -11.58 -7.74 2.31
N VAL A 117 -12.27 -8.39 3.23
CA VAL A 117 -12.33 -9.85 3.46
C VAL A 117 -13.77 -10.24 3.83
N ILE A 118 -14.05 -11.54 4.05
CA ILE A 118 -15.37 -12.06 4.46
C ILE A 118 -15.34 -12.91 5.72
#